data_AF-A0A662MFN8-F1
#
_entry.id   AF-A0A662MFN8-F1
#
_cell.length_a   1.000
_cell.length_b   1.000
_cell.length_c   1.000
_cell.angle_alpha   90.00
_cell.angle_beta   90.00
_cell.angle_gamma   90.00
#
_symmetry.space_group_name_H-M   'P 1'
#
loop_
_entity.id
_entity.type
_entity.pdbx_description
1 polymer ?
#
loop_
_entity_poly.entity_id
_entity_poly.type
_entity_poly.pdbx_seq_one_letter_code
_entity_poly.pdbx_strand_id
1 'polypeptide(L)'
;MTENSSKERELVRKAYKLGYEVGYYGHMETLSWVSEEKRRLIEEAISYGIDVNVIVRAYNLGKKRGAEEKRKKIQEELSKKSLLERLREEFKEIYTVSDALSEPQIHAKPRIIRPPLLLQPISILAKAHLMILGPRFLTSRRRRRRRLSR
;
A
#
# COMPACT_ATOMS: atom_id res chain seq x y z
N MET A 1 -50.64 -8.22 -14.28
CA MET A 1 -49.25 -7.76 -14.09
C MET A 1 -48.67 -7.54 -15.48
N THR A 2 -48.21 -6.33 -15.78
CA THR A 2 -47.68 -6.00 -17.12
C THR A 2 -46.33 -6.68 -17.32
N GLU A 3 -46.07 -7.25 -18.50
CA GLU A 3 -44.82 -7.96 -18.82
C GLU A 3 -43.56 -7.10 -18.56
N ASN A 4 -43.66 -5.79 -18.82
CA ASN A 4 -42.59 -4.83 -18.54
C ASN A 4 -42.20 -4.77 -17.06
N SER A 5 -43.15 -4.91 -16.14
CA SER A 5 -42.86 -4.89 -14.69
C SER A 5 -42.06 -6.13 -14.24
N SER A 6 -42.26 -7.27 -14.90
CA SER A 6 -41.49 -8.49 -14.62
C SER A 6 -40.04 -8.34 -15.10
N LYS A 7 -39.86 -7.89 -16.36
CA LYS A 7 -38.52 -7.68 -16.96
C LYS A 7 -37.72 -6.62 -16.21
N GLU A 8 -38.35 -5.53 -15.79
CA GLU A 8 -37.71 -4.50 -14.99
C GLU A 8 -37.16 -5.06 -13.67
N ARG A 9 -37.95 -5.83 -12.93
CA ARG A 9 -37.50 -6.45 -11.68
C ARG A 9 -36.31 -7.38 -11.89
N GLU A 10 -36.29 -8.13 -12.98
CA GLU A 10 -35.19 -9.03 -13.31
C GLU A 10 -33.90 -8.24 -13.59
N LEU A 11 -33.98 -7.21 -14.43
CA LEU A 11 -32.84 -6.35 -14.75
C LEU A 11 -32.29 -5.61 -13.53
N VAL A 12 -33.19 -5.10 -12.67
CA VAL A 12 -32.81 -4.47 -11.39
C VAL A 12 -32.07 -5.46 -10.50
N ARG A 13 -32.56 -6.70 -10.40
CA ARG A 13 -31.92 -7.75 -9.61
C ARG A 13 -30.54 -8.10 -10.17
N LYS A 14 -30.40 -8.23 -11.49
CA LYS A 14 -29.10 -8.49 -12.15
C LYS A 14 -28.11 -7.35 -11.89
N ALA A 15 -28.53 -6.11 -12.07
CA ALA A 15 -27.71 -4.92 -11.83
C ALA A 15 -27.26 -4.82 -10.37
N TYR A 16 -28.19 -5.03 -9.43
CA TYR A 16 -27.86 -5.07 -8.00
C TYR A 16 -26.83 -6.16 -7.68
N LYS A 17 -27.02 -7.38 -8.21
CA LYS A 17 -26.09 -8.50 -7.99
C LYS A 17 -24.70 -8.20 -8.54
N LEU A 18 -24.61 -7.73 -9.79
CA LEU A 18 -23.35 -7.33 -10.40
C LEU A 18 -22.64 -6.26 -9.56
N GLY A 19 -23.37 -5.23 -9.15
CA GLY A 19 -22.85 -4.18 -8.28
C GLY A 19 -22.32 -4.76 -6.97
N TYR A 20 -23.10 -5.62 -6.31
CA TYR A 20 -22.73 -6.27 -5.07
C TYR A 20 -21.42 -7.06 -5.19
N GLU A 21 -21.26 -7.89 -6.24
CA GLU A 21 -20.04 -8.66 -6.47
C GLU A 21 -18.83 -7.75 -6.69
N VAL A 22 -18.98 -6.71 -7.52
CA VAL A 22 -17.92 -5.71 -7.74
C VAL A 22 -17.51 -5.06 -6.43
N GLY A 23 -18.47 -4.65 -5.59
CA GLY A 23 -18.20 -4.03 -4.30
C GLY A 23 -17.60 -4.97 -3.27
N TYR A 24 -18.05 -6.23 -3.22
CA TYR A 24 -17.63 -7.23 -2.24
C TYR A 24 -16.22 -7.76 -2.52
N TYR A 25 -15.90 -8.03 -3.79
CA TYR A 25 -14.61 -8.56 -4.21
C TYR A 25 -13.59 -7.46 -4.57
N GLY A 26 -14.03 -6.20 -4.68
CA GLY A 26 -13.16 -5.07 -4.98
C GLY A 26 -12.66 -5.06 -6.43
N HIS A 27 -13.46 -5.56 -7.37
CA HIS A 27 -13.11 -5.51 -8.79
C HIS A 27 -12.99 -4.06 -9.28
N MET A 28 -11.96 -3.78 -10.09
CA MET A 28 -11.88 -2.50 -10.78
C MET A 28 -12.94 -2.45 -11.88
N GLU A 29 -13.71 -1.37 -11.95
CA GLU A 29 -14.73 -1.18 -13.00
C GLU A 29 -14.13 -1.11 -14.41
N THR A 30 -12.82 -0.85 -14.52
CA THR A 30 -12.06 -0.85 -15.77
C THR A 30 -11.75 -2.25 -16.31
N LEU A 31 -12.03 -3.31 -15.55
CA LEU A 31 -11.93 -4.67 -16.07
C LEU A 31 -13.01 -4.91 -17.12
N SER A 32 -12.60 -5.41 -18.30
CA SER A 32 -13.45 -5.49 -19.49
C SER A 32 -14.81 -6.13 -19.23
N TRP A 33 -14.84 -7.24 -18.47
CA TRP A 33 -16.07 -7.99 -18.21
C TRP A 33 -17.11 -7.21 -17.37
N VAL A 34 -16.68 -6.36 -16.42
CA VAL A 34 -17.61 -5.57 -15.58
C VAL A 34 -18.25 -4.47 -16.44
N SER A 35 -17.44 -3.80 -17.25
CA SER A 35 -17.90 -2.76 -18.17
C SER A 35 -18.84 -3.33 -19.23
N GLU A 36 -18.49 -4.48 -19.81
CA GLU A 36 -19.31 -5.18 -20.79
C GLU A 36 -20.66 -5.61 -20.22
N GLU A 37 -20.67 -6.23 -19.05
CA GLU A 37 -21.92 -6.70 -18.43
C GLU A 37 -22.80 -5.53 -17.98
N LYS A 38 -22.21 -4.46 -17.43
CA LYS A 38 -22.94 -3.24 -17.09
C LYS A 38 -23.54 -2.59 -18.33
N ARG A 39 -22.82 -2.56 -19.45
CA ARG A 39 -23.33 -2.06 -20.73
C ARG A 39 -24.48 -2.92 -21.24
N ARG A 40 -24.36 -4.24 -21.22
CA ARG A 40 -25.43 -5.18 -21.62
C ARG A 40 -26.72 -4.92 -20.85
N LEU A 41 -26.65 -4.74 -19.53
CA LEU A 41 -27.82 -4.44 -18.69
C LEU A 41 -28.49 -3.12 -19.06
N ILE A 42 -27.71 -2.11 -19.47
CA ILE A 42 -28.23 -0.81 -19.92
C ILE A 42 -28.90 -0.96 -21.30
N GLU A 43 -28.26 -1.69 -22.23
CA GLU A 43 -28.81 -1.96 -23.56
C GLU A 43 -30.13 -2.75 -23.48
N GLU A 44 -30.21 -3.77 -22.62
CA GLU A 44 -31.44 -4.51 -22.35
C GLU A 44 -32.54 -3.60 -21.78
N ALA A 45 -32.20 -2.72 -20.84
CA ALA A 45 -33.16 -1.77 -20.28
C ALA A 45 -33.72 -0.80 -21.33
N ILE A 46 -32.86 -0.28 -22.21
CA ILE A 46 -33.26 0.57 -23.35
C ILE A 46 -34.20 -0.22 -24.27
N SER A 47 -33.88 -1.49 -24.57
CA SER A 47 -34.68 -2.33 -25.47
C SER A 47 -36.11 -2.57 -24.96
N TYR A 48 -36.30 -2.56 -23.63
CA TYR A 48 -37.60 -2.74 -22.99
C TYR A 48 -38.29 -1.43 -22.60
N GLY A 49 -37.70 -0.27 -22.90
CA GLY A 49 -38.24 1.03 -22.50
C GLY A 49 -38.20 1.29 -20.98
N ILE A 50 -37.27 0.64 -20.27
CA ILE A 50 -37.07 0.79 -18.83
C ILE A 50 -36.14 1.98 -18.57
N ASP A 51 -36.42 2.78 -17.53
CA ASP A 51 -35.54 3.87 -17.12
C ASP A 51 -34.17 3.34 -16.69
N VAL A 52 -33.14 3.70 -17.47
CA VAL A 52 -31.74 3.34 -17.25
C VAL A 52 -31.26 3.77 -15.86
N ASN A 53 -31.78 4.87 -15.32
CA ASN A 53 -31.40 5.33 -13.98
C ASN A 53 -31.77 4.34 -12.89
N VAL A 54 -32.85 3.56 -13.06
CA VAL A 54 -33.24 2.51 -12.10
C VAL A 54 -32.15 1.45 -12.05
N ILE A 55 -31.63 1.02 -13.21
CA ILE A 55 -30.58 0.02 -13.33
C ILE A 55 -29.26 0.53 -12.73
N VAL A 56 -28.88 1.77 -13.05
CA VAL A 56 -27.67 2.41 -12.50
C VAL A 56 -27.75 2.56 -10.98
N ARG A 57 -28.91 2.98 -10.45
CA ARG A 57 -29.13 3.07 -9.00
C ARG A 57 -29.03 1.70 -8.32
N ALA A 58 -29.62 0.66 -8.92
CA ALA A 58 -29.56 -0.70 -8.40
C ALA A 58 -28.11 -1.21 -8.34
N TYR A 59 -27.34 -1.00 -9.40
CA TYR A 59 -25.91 -1.32 -9.45
C TYR A 59 -25.11 -0.61 -8.35
N ASN A 60 -25.26 0.72 -8.24
CA ASN A 60 -24.52 1.51 -7.25
C ASN A 60 -24.89 1.12 -5.81
N LEU A 61 -26.18 0.82 -5.56
CA LEU A 61 -26.63 0.33 -4.26
C LEU A 61 -26.02 -1.02 -3.94
N GLY A 62 -26.03 -1.96 -4.90
CA GLY A 62 -25.36 -3.25 -4.78
C GLY A 62 -23.90 -3.08 -4.41
N LYS A 63 -23.16 -2.25 -5.15
CA LYS A 63 -21.74 -1.96 -4.92
C LYS A 63 -21.46 -1.44 -3.52
N LYS A 64 -22.26 -0.48 -3.04
CA LYS A 64 -22.12 0.04 -1.68
C LYS A 64 -22.37 -1.06 -0.63
N ARG A 65 -23.39 -1.89 -0.82
CA ARG A 65 -23.75 -2.98 0.10
C ARG A 65 -22.69 -4.07 0.14
N GLY A 66 -22.19 -4.52 -1.02
CA GLY A 66 -21.11 -5.50 -1.10
C GLY A 66 -19.85 -5.03 -0.39
N ALA A 67 -19.46 -3.77 -0.59
CA ALA A 67 -18.29 -3.19 0.09
C ALA A 67 -18.50 -3.03 1.61
N GLU A 68 -19.71 -2.69 2.06
CA GLU A 68 -20.04 -2.64 3.48
C GLU A 68 -19.99 -4.04 4.12
N GLU A 69 -20.54 -5.05 3.46
CA GLU A 69 -20.55 -6.42 3.97
C GLU A 69 -19.15 -7.03 4.01
N LYS A 70 -18.33 -6.80 2.99
CA LYS A 70 -16.92 -7.21 3.01
C LYS A 70 -16.17 -6.59 4.19
N ARG A 71 -16.40 -5.29 4.46
CA ARG A 71 -15.81 -4.60 5.62
C ARG A 71 -16.27 -5.20 6.95
N LYS A 72 -17.57 -5.46 7.10
CA LYS A 72 -18.13 -6.13 8.30
C LYS A 72 -17.53 -7.50 8.50
N LYS A 73 -17.45 -8.32 7.45
CA LYS A 73 -16.84 -9.66 7.50
C LYS A 73 -15.38 -9.60 7.92
N ILE A 74 -14.59 -8.69 7.35
CA ILE A 74 -13.20 -8.45 7.79
C ILE A 74 -13.18 -8.08 9.28
N GLN A 75 -14.01 -7.13 9.72
CA GLN A 75 -14.08 -6.72 11.12
C GLN A 75 -14.46 -7.88 12.06
N GLU A 76 -15.39 -8.73 11.67
CA GLU A 76 -15.76 -9.93 12.44
C GLU A 76 -14.62 -10.95 12.50
N GLU A 77 -13.93 -11.20 11.39
CA GLU A 77 -12.73 -12.07 11.36
C GLU A 77 -11.59 -11.49 12.21
N LEU A 78 -11.44 -10.16 12.23
CA LEU A 78 -10.54 -9.43 13.13
C LEU A 78 -10.94 -9.59 14.60
N SER A 79 -12.23 -9.52 14.91
CA SER A 79 -12.75 -9.61 16.27
C SER A 79 -12.80 -11.04 16.82
N LYS A 80 -13.02 -12.05 15.98
CA LYS A 80 -13.15 -13.46 16.40
C LYS A 80 -11.83 -14.08 16.84
N LYS A 81 -10.72 -13.66 16.23
CA LYS A 81 -9.39 -14.03 16.71
C LYS A 81 -8.97 -13.01 17.76
N SER A 82 -8.76 -13.44 19.00
CA SER A 82 -8.17 -12.53 19.99
C SER A 82 -6.82 -12.04 19.46
N LEU A 83 -6.48 -10.76 19.67
CA LEU A 83 -5.20 -10.20 19.26
C LEU A 83 -4.03 -11.05 19.81
N LEU A 84 -4.23 -11.65 20.99
CA LEU A 84 -3.33 -12.61 21.64
C LEU A 84 -3.16 -13.92 20.87
N GLU A 85 -4.22 -14.46 20.28
CA GLU A 85 -4.18 -15.70 19.48
C GLU A 85 -3.49 -15.48 18.14
N ARG A 86 -3.70 -14.31 17.52
CA ARG A 86 -2.96 -13.89 16.31
C ARG A 86 -1.46 -13.72 16.57
N LEU A 87 -1.12 -12.99 17.64
CA LEU A 87 0.27 -12.82 18.06
C LEU A 87 0.87 -14.19 18.41
N ARG A 88 0.15 -15.05 19.12
CA ARG A 88 0.64 -16.38 19.47
C ARG A 88 0.91 -17.26 18.26
N GLU A 89 0.11 -17.18 17.20
CA GLU A 89 0.38 -17.87 15.92
C GLU A 89 1.61 -17.30 15.22
N GLU A 90 1.72 -15.97 15.08
CA GLU A 90 2.90 -15.31 14.48
C GLU A 90 4.19 -15.64 15.25
N PHE A 91 4.16 -15.60 16.59
CA PHE A 91 5.32 -15.93 17.41
C PHE A 91 5.62 -17.42 17.51
N LYS A 92 4.64 -18.31 17.27
CA LYS A 92 4.88 -19.76 17.16
C LYS A 92 5.72 -20.13 15.95
N GLU A 93 5.61 -19.35 14.87
CA GLU A 93 6.46 -19.54 13.68
C GLU A 93 7.89 -19.01 13.89
N ILE A 94 8.09 -18.08 14.84
CA ILE A 94 9.40 -17.48 15.15
C ILE A 94 10.19 -18.34 16.15
N TYR A 95 9.53 -19.05 17.06
CA TYR A 95 10.18 -19.93 18.03
C TYR A 95 9.64 -21.35 17.86
N THR A 96 10.42 -22.17 17.17
CA THR A 96 10.14 -23.61 17.15
C THR A 96 10.47 -24.13 18.56
N VAL A 97 9.79 -25.17 19.06
CA VAL A 97 10.05 -25.74 20.41
C VAL A 97 11.53 -26.11 20.63
N SER A 98 12.27 -26.35 19.53
CA SER A 98 13.72 -26.50 19.51
C SER A 98 14.50 -25.26 19.98
N ASP A 99 14.00 -24.05 19.74
CA ASP A 99 14.65 -22.80 20.17
C ASP A 99 14.45 -22.54 21.68
N ALA A 100 13.30 -22.98 22.22
CA ALA A 100 13.01 -22.89 23.65
C ALA A 100 13.74 -23.96 24.49
N LEU A 101 14.07 -25.10 23.89
CA LEU A 101 14.85 -26.18 24.50
C LEU A 101 16.35 -26.07 24.21
N SER A 102 16.76 -25.26 23.24
CA SER A 102 18.16 -24.92 23.07
C SER A 102 18.58 -24.05 24.26
N GLU A 103 19.51 -24.55 25.07
CA GLU A 103 20.18 -23.70 26.05
C GLU A 103 20.67 -22.45 25.31
N PRO A 104 20.41 -21.23 25.80
CA PRO A 104 21.05 -20.07 25.22
C PRO A 104 22.55 -20.31 25.35
N GLN A 105 23.23 -20.58 24.24
CA GLN A 105 24.68 -20.50 24.23
C GLN A 105 24.97 -19.08 24.66
N ILE A 106 25.40 -18.92 25.90
CA ILE A 106 25.90 -17.66 26.44
C ILE A 106 27.21 -17.43 25.70
N HIS A 107 27.10 -17.05 24.43
CA HIS A 107 28.21 -16.58 23.64
C HIS A 107 28.71 -15.35 24.39
N ALA A 108 29.94 -15.48 24.87
CA ALA A 108 30.63 -14.55 25.73
C ALA A 108 30.31 -13.09 25.36
N LYS A 109 30.08 -12.26 26.38
CA LYS A 109 29.91 -10.80 26.30
C LYS A 109 30.51 -10.24 25.02
N PRO A 110 29.74 -9.55 24.15
CA PRO A 110 30.30 -8.97 22.95
C PRO A 110 31.43 -8.03 23.38
N ARG A 111 32.67 -8.38 23.03
CA ARG A 111 33.78 -7.44 23.14
C ARG A 111 33.43 -6.33 22.16
N ILE A 112 33.12 -5.15 22.66
CA ILE A 112 32.95 -3.96 21.84
C ILE A 112 34.31 -3.70 21.18
N ILE A 113 34.48 -4.17 19.94
CA ILE A 113 35.67 -3.92 19.15
C ILE A 113 35.22 -3.16 17.90
N ARG A 114 35.15 -1.83 18.10
CA ARG A 114 34.99 -0.74 17.12
C ARG A 114 33.55 -0.41 16.69
N PRO A 115 33.20 0.89 16.62
CA PRO A 115 31.92 1.32 16.08
C PRO A 115 31.80 0.93 14.59
N PRO A 116 30.58 0.62 14.11
CA PRO A 116 30.34 0.32 12.69
C PRO A 116 30.71 1.52 11.81
N LEU A 117 31.13 1.23 10.57
CA LEU A 117 31.56 2.20 9.54
C LEU A 117 30.61 3.41 9.37
N LEU A 118 29.34 3.26 9.74
CA LEU A 118 28.32 4.32 9.74
C LEU A 118 28.64 5.52 10.66
N LEU A 119 29.46 5.32 11.70
CA LEU A 119 29.91 6.37 12.61
C LEU A 119 31.27 6.97 12.20
N GLN A 120 31.85 6.55 11.07
CA GLN A 120 32.99 7.26 10.51
C GLN A 120 32.47 8.51 9.78
N PRO A 121 32.98 9.72 10.09
CA PRO A 121 32.58 10.90 9.36
C PRO A 121 32.95 10.70 7.89
N ILE A 122 31.96 10.81 7.01
CA ILE A 122 32.13 10.73 5.56
C ILE A 122 33.10 11.87 5.20
N SER A 123 34.36 11.54 4.92
CA SER A 123 35.44 12.48 4.60
C SER A 123 35.15 13.36 3.37
N ILE A 124 34.09 13.05 2.63
CA ILE A 124 33.58 13.80 1.48
C ILE A 124 32.97 15.14 1.94
N LEU A 125 32.35 15.21 3.13
CA LEU A 125 31.72 16.44 3.61
C LEU A 125 32.74 17.50 4.08
N ALA A 126 33.91 17.06 4.54
CA ALA A 126 35.01 17.96 4.91
C ALA A 126 35.59 18.72 3.70
N LYS A 127 35.57 18.11 2.50
CA LYS A 127 36.07 18.73 1.27
C LYS A 127 35.08 19.73 0.67
N ALA A 128 33.78 19.45 0.79
CA ALA A 128 32.73 20.36 0.34
C ALA A 128 32.71 21.66 1.16
N HIS A 129 32.94 21.60 2.48
CA HIS A 129 33.01 22.79 3.32
C HIS A 129 34.20 23.71 2.95
N LEU A 130 35.32 23.12 2.53
CA LEU A 130 36.49 23.85 2.01
C LEU A 130 36.28 24.47 0.62
N MET A 131 35.29 24.01 -0.17
CA MET A 131 34.92 24.62 -1.45
C MET A 131 33.88 25.73 -1.30
N ILE A 132 32.99 25.63 -0.31
CA ILE A 132 31.95 26.64 -0.05
C ILE A 132 32.56 27.90 0.60
N LEU A 133 33.59 27.75 1.43
CA LEU A 133 34.48 28.86 1.78
C LEU A 133 35.50 29.05 0.65
N GLY A 134 35.13 29.84 -0.37
CA GLY A 134 35.98 30.15 -1.53
C GLY A 134 37.40 30.64 -1.19
N PRO A 135 38.28 30.85 -2.20
CA PRO A 135 39.73 31.00 -2.05
C PRO A 135 40.11 32.38 -1.47
N ARG A 136 39.72 32.68 -0.24
CA ARG A 136 40.18 33.86 0.52
C ARG A 136 41.61 33.71 1.02
N PHE A 137 42.24 32.55 0.84
CA PHE A 137 43.63 32.27 1.22
C PHE A 137 44.63 32.20 0.05
N LEU A 138 44.20 32.44 -1.20
CA LEU A 138 45.10 32.51 -2.36
C LEU A 138 45.33 33.92 -2.91
N THR A 139 45.22 34.94 -2.05
CA THR A 139 45.66 36.30 -2.37
C THR A 139 46.68 36.81 -1.35
N SER A 140 47.94 36.45 -1.54
CA SER A 140 49.02 37.37 -1.19
C SER A 140 50.11 37.34 -2.26
N ARG A 141 50.34 38.54 -2.80
CA ARG A 141 51.24 38.89 -3.89
C ARG A 141 52.68 38.43 -3.64
N ARG A 142 53.31 37.94 -4.72
CA ARG A 142 54.76 38.05 -4.98
C ARG A 142 55.29 39.42 -4.52
N ARG A 143 56.28 39.44 -3.63
CA ARG A 143 57.33 40.46 -3.65
C ARG A 143 58.66 39.79 -3.98
N ARG A 144 59.16 40.07 -5.19
CA ARG A 144 60.57 39.95 -5.56
C ARG A 144 61.39 40.73 -4.53
N ARG A 145 62.44 40.11 -3.97
CA ARG A 145 63.68 40.83 -3.68
C ARG A 145 64.79 40.21 -4.51
N ARG A 146 65.28 41.01 -5.45
CA ARG A 146 66.56 40.77 -6.14
C ARG A 146 67.70 40.98 -5.13
N ARG A 147 68.73 40.17 -5.36
CA ARG A 147 70.07 40.03 -4.74
C ARG A 147 70.78 41.33 -4.37
N LEU A 148 71.74 41.23 -3.45
CA LEU A 148 73.17 41.65 -3.52
C LEU A 148 73.88 40.86 -2.39
N SER A 149 74.69 39.81 -2.62
CA SER A 149 76.11 39.75 -3.03
C SER A 149 77.11 40.41 -2.07
N ARG A 150 78.01 39.54 -1.56
CA ARG A 150 79.23 39.73 -0.75
C ARG A 150 79.04 39.84 0.75
#